data_AF-A0A8R1HP94-F1
#
_entry.id   AF-A0A8R1HP94-F1
#
_cell.length_a   1.000
_cell.length_b   1.000
_cell.length_c   1.000
_cell.angle_alpha   90.00
_cell.angle_beta   90.00
_cell.angle_gamma   90.00
#
_symmetry.space_group_name_H-M   'P 1'
#
loop_
_entity.id
_entity.type
_entity.pdbx_description
1 polymer ?
#
loop_
_entity_poly.entity_id
_entity_poly.type
_entity_poly.pdbx_seq_one_letter_code
_entity_poly.pdbx_strand_id
1 'polypeptide(L)'
;MLLSVVDQHAISLGPLPADQLRRNTHQMAASLIACGVDPKRTLLFRQSDVPQIAQLSWILGSLQTTSKLARLPQYKEKQERFKKGDIPVGLLTYPLLQAADVLTFFGTTVPVGEDQSQHMNLLGGLAYAFNKTYQTDIFPIPKQLTRDSHARVRSLREPEKKMSKSSGGPRSRIEITDSRETIFDKCQKAQSDNAGKITYDKENRLAVSNLIDLYSAVAKIPISEIDFSDWTTLELKHSLAEIIDKKLSPIRQTFQDLEKSNEVSLCDKISYTRN
;
A
#
# COMPACT_ATOMS: atom_id res chain seq x y z
N MET A 1 12.77 1.39 12.39
CA MET A 1 11.95 1.14 11.18
C MET A 1 12.05 2.35 10.28
N LEU A 2 12.09 2.16 8.95
CA LEU A 2 12.10 3.25 7.99
C LEU A 2 10.81 3.19 7.17
N LEU A 3 10.17 4.34 6.95
CA LEU A 3 9.02 4.49 6.08
C LEU A 3 9.26 5.65 5.13
N SER A 4 9.07 5.41 3.83
CA SER A 4 9.26 6.40 2.79
C SER A 4 7.92 6.75 2.15
N VAL A 5 7.63 8.03 2.02
CA VAL A 5 6.59 8.54 1.13
C VAL A 5 7.20 8.68 -0.26
N VAL A 6 6.87 7.73 -1.13
CA VAL A 6 7.51 7.50 -2.44
C VAL A 6 6.98 8.41 -3.55
N ASP A 7 7.25 9.71 -3.45
CA ASP A 7 6.79 10.73 -4.39
C ASP A 7 7.48 10.65 -5.77
N GLN A 8 8.70 10.14 -5.88
CA GLN A 8 9.34 9.89 -7.17
C GLN A 8 8.70 8.70 -7.91
N HIS A 9 8.27 7.66 -7.20
CA HIS A 9 7.49 6.56 -7.81
C HIS A 9 6.11 7.03 -8.31
N ALA A 10 5.50 8.02 -7.66
CA ALA A 10 4.18 8.53 -8.03
C ALA A 10 4.15 9.12 -9.46
N ILE A 11 5.29 9.62 -9.94
CA ILE A 11 5.44 10.20 -11.29
C ILE A 11 6.01 9.20 -12.33
N SER A 12 6.19 7.93 -11.96
CA SER A 12 6.72 6.88 -12.87
C SER A 12 5.82 6.59 -14.08
N LEU A 13 4.52 6.87 -13.95
CA LEU A 13 3.51 6.70 -15.01
C LEU A 13 3.23 8.01 -15.77
N GLY A 14 4.02 9.06 -15.52
CA GLY A 14 3.82 10.39 -16.08
C GLY A 14 3.72 11.46 -14.98
N PRO A 15 3.89 12.74 -15.34
CA PRO A 15 3.84 13.83 -14.38
C PRO A 15 2.44 13.99 -13.78
N LEU A 16 2.40 14.39 -12.51
CA LEU A 16 1.20 14.84 -11.82
C LEU A 16 1.23 16.37 -11.66
N PRO A 17 0.08 17.05 -11.61
CA PRO A 17 0.02 18.45 -11.20
C PRO A 17 0.77 18.66 -9.87
N ALA A 18 1.59 19.71 -9.80
CA ALA A 18 2.49 19.92 -8.66
C ALA A 18 1.75 20.10 -7.33
N ASP A 19 0.59 20.76 -7.36
CA ASP A 19 -0.30 20.92 -6.21
C ASP A 19 -0.90 19.58 -5.77
N GLN A 20 -1.25 18.71 -6.71
CA GLN A 20 -1.77 17.37 -6.41
C GLN A 20 -0.69 16.48 -5.79
N LEU A 21 0.52 16.46 -6.35
CA LEU A 21 1.62 15.66 -5.79
C LEU A 21 1.99 16.12 -4.37
N ARG A 22 2.07 17.45 -4.15
CA ARG A 22 2.36 18.02 -2.83
C ARG A 22 1.29 17.64 -1.80
N ARG A 23 0.01 17.80 -2.16
CA ARG A 23 -1.12 17.42 -1.30
C ARG A 23 -1.12 15.93 -0.99
N ASN A 24 -0.98 15.06 -2.00
CA ASN A 24 -0.96 13.61 -1.81
C ASN A 24 0.20 13.16 -0.90
N THR A 25 1.37 13.78 -1.05
CA THR A 25 2.56 13.48 -0.22
C THR A 25 2.30 13.84 1.24
N HIS A 26 1.76 15.04 1.49
CA HIS A 26 1.38 15.48 2.83
C HIS A 26 0.32 14.57 3.45
N GLN A 27 -0.75 14.29 2.70
CA GLN A 27 -1.85 13.43 3.16
C GLN A 27 -1.40 12.00 3.44
N MET A 28 -0.47 11.45 2.67
CA MET A 28 0.11 10.14 2.95
C MET A 28 0.87 10.13 4.28
N ALA A 29 1.69 11.15 4.52
CA ALA A 29 2.44 11.29 5.77
C ALA A 29 1.49 11.48 6.97
N ALA A 30 0.50 12.36 6.85
CA ALA A 30 -0.55 12.55 7.87
C ALA A 30 -1.30 11.24 8.17
N SER A 31 -1.65 10.49 7.12
CA SER A 31 -2.33 9.20 7.21
C SER A 31 -1.51 8.16 7.99
N LEU A 32 -0.19 8.11 7.76
CA LEU A 32 0.71 7.20 8.47
C LEU A 32 0.78 7.54 9.96
N ILE A 33 0.96 8.82 10.29
CA ILE A 33 1.01 9.30 11.69
C ILE A 33 -0.32 9.04 12.38
N ALA A 34 -1.45 9.38 11.74
CA ALA A 34 -2.79 9.12 12.26
C ALA A 34 -3.07 7.63 12.51
N CYS A 35 -2.48 6.74 11.70
CA CYS A 35 -2.54 5.28 11.92
C CYS A 35 -1.65 4.79 13.07
N GLY A 36 -0.89 5.67 13.73
CA GLY A 36 -0.04 5.35 14.88
C GLY A 36 1.45 5.18 14.55
N VAL A 37 1.91 5.61 13.38
CA VAL A 37 3.36 5.73 13.14
C VAL A 37 3.90 6.85 14.01
N ASP A 38 4.79 6.49 14.94
CA ASP A 38 5.51 7.42 15.80
C ASP A 38 6.83 7.87 15.14
N PRO A 39 6.96 9.13 14.71
CA PRO A 39 8.18 9.66 14.08
C PRO A 39 9.39 9.65 15.03
N LYS A 40 9.20 9.56 16.35
CA LYS A 40 10.31 9.44 17.31
C LYS A 40 10.97 8.06 17.28
N ARG A 41 10.27 7.05 16.77
CA ARG A 41 10.73 5.65 16.69
C ARG A 41 10.95 5.17 15.26
N THR A 42 10.38 5.88 14.29
CA THR A 42 10.37 5.53 12.87
C THR A 42 10.90 6.71 12.08
N LEU A 43 11.92 6.47 11.26
CA LEU A 43 12.34 7.46 10.29
C LEU A 43 11.30 7.52 9.17
N LEU A 44 10.42 8.52 9.23
CA LEU A 44 9.42 8.83 8.22
C LEU A 44 9.92 10.00 7.37
N PHE A 45 10.16 9.75 6.09
CA PHE A 45 10.75 10.73 5.18
C PHE A 45 10.07 10.70 3.81
N ARG A 46 10.23 11.77 3.02
CA ARG A 46 9.82 11.82 1.62
C ARG A 46 10.99 11.42 0.74
N GLN A 47 10.72 10.56 -0.23
CA GLN A 47 11.74 9.94 -1.07
C GLN A 47 12.62 10.97 -1.79
N SER A 48 12.01 12.02 -2.36
CA SER A 48 12.75 13.07 -3.07
C SER A 48 13.68 13.92 -2.19
N ASP A 49 13.55 13.88 -0.86
CA ASP A 49 14.48 14.56 0.07
C ASP A 49 15.79 13.80 0.25
N VAL A 50 15.92 12.62 -0.36
CA VAL A 50 17.12 11.78 -0.30
C VAL A 50 17.68 11.60 -1.72
N PRO A 51 18.47 12.56 -2.22
CA PRO A 51 19.02 12.51 -3.58
C PRO A 51 19.82 11.23 -3.88
N GLN A 52 20.39 10.61 -2.84
CA GLN A 52 21.14 9.35 -2.93
C GLN A 52 20.32 8.22 -3.52
N ILE A 53 19.00 8.21 -3.32
CA ILE A 53 18.11 7.20 -3.90
C ILE A 53 18.14 7.28 -5.43
N ALA A 54 17.99 8.49 -5.98
CA ALA A 54 18.04 8.69 -7.44
C ALA A 54 19.45 8.40 -8.00
N GLN A 55 20.50 8.81 -7.28
CA GLN A 55 21.89 8.53 -7.66
C GLN A 55 22.18 7.03 -7.68
N LEU A 56 21.77 6.29 -6.66
CA LEU A 56 21.95 4.85 -6.59
C LEU A 56 21.11 4.14 -7.67
N SER A 57 19.89 4.60 -7.94
CA SER A 57 19.07 4.04 -9.04
C SER A 57 19.78 4.16 -10.39
N TRP A 58 20.51 5.25 -10.65
CA TRP A 58 21.32 5.40 -11.87
C TRP A 58 22.43 4.34 -11.93
N ILE A 59 23.17 4.16 -10.83
CA ILE A 59 24.24 3.16 -10.72
C ILE A 59 23.68 1.74 -10.89
N LEU A 60 22.56 1.41 -10.25
CA LEU A 60 21.93 0.09 -10.41
C LEU A 60 21.43 -0.14 -11.85
N GLY A 61 21.06 0.93 -12.56
CA GLY A 61 20.71 0.88 -13.98
C GLY A 61 21.84 0.39 -14.87
N SER A 62 23.11 0.67 -14.55
CA SER A 62 24.25 0.18 -15.32
C SER A 62 24.49 -1.33 -15.18
N LEU A 63 23.79 -2.00 -14.25
CA LEU A 63 23.85 -3.45 -14.04
C LEU A 63 22.71 -4.21 -14.72
N GLN A 64 21.78 -3.50 -15.39
CA GLN A 64 20.60 -4.07 -16.01
C GLN A 64 20.53 -3.76 -17.51
N THR A 65 19.66 -4.49 -18.20
CA THR A 65 19.36 -4.23 -19.60
C THR A 65 17.87 -3.97 -19.77
N THR A 66 17.53 -3.16 -20.77
CA THR A 66 16.14 -2.89 -21.15
C THR A 66 15.37 -4.20 -21.38
N SER A 67 15.98 -5.19 -22.04
CA SER A 67 15.39 -6.51 -22.28
C SER A 67 15.03 -7.28 -21.01
N LYS A 68 15.83 -7.16 -19.93
CA LYS A 68 15.52 -7.80 -18.65
C LYS A 68 14.36 -7.09 -17.95
N LEU A 69 14.39 -5.76 -17.92
CA LEU A 69 13.32 -4.96 -17.30
C LEU A 69 11.98 -5.11 -18.04
N ALA A 70 11.99 -5.16 -19.37
CA ALA A 70 10.79 -5.33 -20.18
C ALA A 70 10.11 -6.72 -20.02
N ARG A 71 10.81 -7.70 -19.44
CA ARG A 71 10.25 -9.02 -19.14
C ARG A 71 9.46 -9.06 -17.84
N LEU A 72 9.58 -8.04 -16.98
CA LEU A 72 8.88 -7.98 -15.71
C LEU A 72 7.35 -7.96 -15.96
N PRO A 73 6.58 -8.88 -15.36
CA PRO A 73 5.13 -8.94 -15.52
C PRO A 73 4.40 -7.64 -15.22
N GLN A 74 4.82 -6.89 -14.19
CA GLN A 74 4.21 -5.60 -13.84
C GLN A 74 4.43 -4.56 -14.93
N TYR A 75 5.57 -4.58 -15.63
CA TYR A 75 5.79 -3.73 -16.80
C TYR A 75 4.84 -4.12 -17.93
N LYS A 76 4.73 -5.42 -18.22
CA LYS A 76 3.84 -5.96 -19.26
C LYS A 76 2.36 -5.62 -19.03
N GLU A 77 1.89 -5.75 -17.79
CA GLU A 77 0.50 -5.44 -17.44
C GLU A 77 0.24 -3.92 -17.48
N LYS A 78 1.15 -3.11 -16.93
CA LYS A 78 0.92 -1.65 -16.84
C LYS A 78 1.08 -0.94 -18.19
N GLN A 79 1.94 -1.45 -19.08
CA GLN A 79 2.14 -0.83 -20.41
C GLN A 79 0.88 -0.90 -21.28
N GLU A 80 0.01 -1.90 -21.09
CA GLU A 80 -1.24 -2.05 -21.84
C GLU A 80 -2.20 -0.86 -21.65
N ARG A 81 -2.00 -0.07 -20.59
CA ARG A 81 -2.79 1.16 -20.33
C ARG A 81 -2.40 2.31 -21.25
N PHE A 82 -1.23 2.24 -21.88
CA PHE A 82 -0.71 3.30 -22.75
C PHE A 82 -0.99 2.94 -24.21
N LYS A 83 -1.82 3.74 -24.86
CA LYS A 83 -2.14 3.57 -26.28
C LYS A 83 -0.93 3.96 -27.12
N LYS A 84 -0.75 3.28 -28.26
CA LYS A 84 0.28 3.57 -29.28
C LYS A 84 1.75 3.41 -28.85
N GLY A 85 2.01 2.82 -27.68
CA GLY A 85 3.37 2.59 -27.22
C GLY A 85 4.06 3.80 -26.61
N ASP A 86 3.33 4.89 -26.34
CA ASP A 86 3.81 6.08 -25.61
C ASP A 86 3.94 5.76 -24.11
N ILE A 87 4.85 4.84 -23.79
CA ILE A 87 5.05 4.31 -22.45
C ILE A 87 6.13 5.15 -21.76
N PRO A 88 5.85 5.74 -20.58
CA PRO A 88 6.86 6.47 -19.83
C PRO A 88 8.07 5.61 -19.49
N VAL A 89 9.28 6.13 -19.70
CA VAL A 89 10.53 5.44 -19.34
C VAL A 89 10.56 5.07 -17.85
N GLY A 90 9.97 5.92 -17.00
CA GLY A 90 9.81 5.66 -15.57
C GLY A 90 9.09 4.35 -15.27
N LEU A 91 8.14 3.90 -16.10
CA LEU A 91 7.45 2.62 -15.90
C LEU A 91 8.39 1.43 -16.11
N LEU A 92 9.39 1.55 -16.97
CA LEU A 92 10.39 0.51 -17.19
C LEU A 92 11.43 0.48 -16.07
N THR A 93 11.82 1.66 -15.56
CA THR A 93 12.97 1.81 -14.65
C THR A 93 12.60 1.92 -13.18
N TYR A 94 11.32 2.13 -12.81
CA TYR A 94 10.92 2.22 -11.40
C TYR A 94 11.35 1.03 -10.52
N PRO A 95 11.48 -0.23 -11.02
CA PRO A 95 11.96 -1.31 -10.17
C PRO A 95 13.42 -1.12 -9.73
N LEU A 96 14.24 -0.38 -10.50
CA LEU A 96 15.59 0.02 -10.11
C LEU A 96 15.55 1.04 -8.98
N LEU A 97 14.64 2.02 -9.09
CA LEU A 97 14.40 3.02 -8.06
C LEU A 97 13.92 2.37 -6.76
N GLN A 98 13.04 1.38 -6.86
CA GLN A 98 12.59 0.57 -5.72
C GLN A 98 13.73 -0.20 -5.06
N ALA A 99 14.67 -0.73 -5.83
CA ALA A 99 15.88 -1.34 -5.27
C ALA A 99 16.75 -0.30 -4.56
N ALA A 100 16.94 0.88 -5.17
CA ALA A 100 17.69 1.97 -4.57
C ALA A 100 17.08 2.47 -3.24
N ASP A 101 15.74 2.51 -3.14
CA ASP A 101 15.03 2.88 -1.90
C ASP A 101 15.44 2.02 -0.71
N VAL A 102 15.67 0.72 -0.93
CA VAL A 102 16.03 -0.22 0.13
C VAL A 102 17.54 -0.23 0.37
N LEU A 103 18.32 -0.27 -0.72
CA LEU A 103 19.77 -0.44 -0.65
C LEU A 103 20.49 0.81 -0.14
N THR A 104 19.95 2.01 -0.38
CA THR A 104 20.48 3.27 0.18
C THR A 104 20.57 3.23 1.71
N PHE A 105 19.67 2.48 2.36
CA PHE A 105 19.62 2.34 3.82
C PHE A 105 20.06 0.96 4.31
N PHE A 106 20.71 0.16 3.46
CA PHE A 106 21.15 -1.20 3.80
C PHE A 106 20.01 -2.07 4.35
N GLY A 107 18.79 -1.91 3.81
CA GLY A 107 17.62 -2.60 4.32
C GLY A 107 17.78 -4.12 4.23
N THR A 108 17.63 -4.82 5.35
CA THR A 108 17.77 -6.29 5.42
C THR A 108 16.45 -7.02 5.29
N THR A 109 15.34 -6.34 5.55
CA THR A 109 13.99 -6.92 5.59
C THR A 109 12.98 -5.91 5.07
N VAL A 110 12.15 -6.33 4.10
CA VAL A 110 11.17 -5.44 3.45
C VAL A 110 9.76 -6.01 3.63
N PRO A 111 8.84 -5.31 4.32
CA PRO A 111 7.47 -5.76 4.50
C PRO A 111 6.66 -5.50 3.23
N VAL A 112 6.43 -6.54 2.45
CA VAL A 112 5.63 -6.47 1.21
C VAL A 112 4.70 -7.67 1.08
N GLY A 113 3.60 -7.48 0.36
CA GLY A 113 2.69 -8.57 0.03
C GLY A 113 3.32 -9.57 -0.94
N GLU A 114 2.70 -10.75 -1.06
CA GLU A 114 3.12 -11.82 -1.98
C GLU A 114 3.20 -11.35 -3.45
N ASP A 115 2.38 -10.35 -3.81
CA ASP A 115 2.32 -9.74 -5.13
C ASP A 115 3.62 -9.00 -5.53
N GLN A 116 4.51 -8.73 -4.57
CA GLN A 116 5.78 -8.01 -4.80
C GLN A 116 7.01 -8.93 -4.85
N SER A 117 6.83 -10.25 -4.82
CA SER A 117 7.92 -11.24 -4.82
C SER A 117 8.91 -11.06 -5.99
N GLN A 118 8.42 -10.70 -7.17
CA GLN A 118 9.28 -10.46 -8.34
C GLN A 118 10.17 -9.21 -8.19
N HIS A 119 9.64 -8.14 -7.60
CA HIS A 119 10.44 -6.95 -7.29
C HIS A 119 11.49 -7.26 -6.22
N MET A 120 11.15 -8.08 -5.21
CA MET A 120 12.12 -8.56 -4.22
C MET A 120 13.22 -9.41 -4.84
N ASN A 121 12.90 -10.27 -5.80
CA ASN A 121 13.91 -11.06 -6.53
C ASN A 121 14.84 -10.16 -7.35
N LEU A 122 14.31 -9.15 -8.04
CA LEU A 122 15.14 -8.18 -8.77
C LEU A 122 16.05 -7.40 -7.81
N LEU A 123 15.50 -6.95 -6.70
CA LEU A 123 16.19 -6.17 -5.67
C LEU A 123 17.34 -6.97 -5.03
N GLY A 124 17.11 -8.22 -4.65
CA GLY A 124 18.18 -9.12 -4.19
C GLY A 124 19.20 -9.43 -5.28
N GLY A 125 18.75 -9.63 -6.52
CA GLY A 125 19.61 -9.85 -7.68
C GLY A 125 20.52 -8.65 -8.01
N LEU A 126 20.01 -7.42 -7.83
CA LEU A 126 20.78 -6.18 -8.00
C LEU A 126 21.83 -6.02 -6.91
N ALA A 127 21.48 -6.27 -5.65
CA ALA A 127 22.43 -6.24 -4.54
C ALA A 127 23.58 -7.24 -4.77
N TYR A 128 23.24 -8.48 -5.14
CA TYR A 128 24.23 -9.51 -5.48
C TYR A 128 25.09 -9.12 -6.69
N ALA A 129 24.48 -8.62 -7.77
CA ALA A 129 25.20 -8.22 -8.97
C ALA A 129 26.18 -7.07 -8.68
N PHE A 130 25.77 -6.08 -7.87
CA PHE A 130 26.64 -4.98 -7.47
C PHE A 130 27.86 -5.51 -6.70
N ASN A 131 27.62 -6.28 -5.63
CA ASN A 131 28.67 -6.87 -4.80
C ASN A 131 29.65 -7.70 -5.63
N LYS A 132 29.13 -8.52 -6.56
CA LYS A 132 29.96 -9.35 -7.44
C LYS A 132 30.78 -8.52 -8.44
N THR A 133 30.17 -7.56 -9.11
CA THR A 133 30.83 -6.74 -10.15
C THR A 133 31.97 -5.92 -9.56
N TYR A 134 31.77 -5.33 -8.38
CA TYR A 134 32.75 -4.47 -7.73
C TYR A 134 33.59 -5.18 -6.67
N GLN A 135 33.47 -6.51 -6.55
CA GLN A 135 34.21 -7.34 -5.59
C GLN A 135 34.14 -6.82 -4.15
N THR A 136 32.93 -6.58 -3.68
CA THR A 136 32.65 -5.95 -2.38
C THR A 136 31.48 -6.62 -1.66
N ASP A 137 31.27 -6.28 -0.40
CA ASP A 137 30.14 -6.74 0.43
C ASP A 137 29.36 -5.56 1.03
N ILE A 138 29.10 -4.55 0.20
CA ILE A 138 28.44 -3.30 0.63
C ILE A 138 26.95 -3.54 0.89
N PHE A 139 26.27 -4.26 -0.01
CA PHE A 139 24.81 -4.40 0.08
C PHE A 139 24.41 -5.74 0.70
N PRO A 140 23.61 -5.74 1.77
CA PRO A 140 22.96 -6.96 2.23
C PRO A 140 21.93 -7.43 1.20
N ILE A 141 21.70 -8.74 1.12
CA ILE A 141 20.62 -9.31 0.30
C ILE A 141 19.30 -9.22 1.09
N PRO A 142 18.36 -8.33 0.71
CA PRO A 142 17.17 -8.08 1.53
C PRO A 142 16.17 -9.24 1.45
N LYS A 143 15.56 -9.57 2.58
CA LYS A 143 14.55 -10.64 2.68
C LYS A 143 13.13 -10.06 2.68
N GLN A 144 12.22 -10.75 2.02
CA GLN A 144 10.80 -10.43 2.10
C GLN A 144 10.26 -10.79 3.48
N LEU A 145 9.55 -9.86 4.10
CA LEU A 145 8.74 -10.12 5.30
C LEU A 145 7.27 -10.09 4.89
N THR A 146 6.73 -11.28 4.62
CA THR A 146 5.28 -11.47 4.53
C THR A 146 4.78 -11.66 5.95
N ARG A 147 3.90 -10.77 6.42
CA ARG A 147 3.10 -11.08 7.61
C ARG A 147 1.98 -11.99 7.16
N ASP A 148 1.66 -13.00 7.97
CA ASP A 148 0.42 -13.75 7.85
C ASP A 148 -0.75 -12.79 8.09
N SER A 149 -1.13 -12.03 7.05
CA SER A 149 -2.18 -11.03 7.20
C SER A 149 -3.50 -11.76 7.20
N HIS A 150 -4.17 -11.70 8.34
CA HIS A 150 -5.62 -11.77 8.48
C HIS A 150 -6.33 -11.22 7.23
N ALA A 151 -7.26 -12.01 6.70
CA ALA A 151 -8.25 -11.69 5.66
C ALA A 151 -7.74 -10.86 4.47
N ARG A 152 -7.59 -11.48 3.29
CA ARG A 152 -7.52 -10.76 2.01
C ARG A 152 -8.75 -9.84 1.90
N VAL A 153 -8.58 -8.55 2.19
CA VAL A 153 -9.67 -7.56 2.11
C VAL A 153 -10.07 -7.37 0.66
N ARG A 154 -11.31 -7.73 0.31
CA ARG A 154 -11.83 -7.65 -1.06
C ARG A 154 -12.66 -6.40 -1.26
N SER A 155 -12.84 -6.03 -2.53
CA SER A 155 -13.68 -4.91 -2.93
C SER A 155 -15.12 -5.09 -2.42
N LEU A 156 -15.72 -4.01 -1.93
CA LEU A 156 -17.13 -3.99 -1.52
C LEU A 156 -18.09 -4.15 -2.70
N ARG A 157 -17.62 -4.00 -3.93
CA ARG A 157 -18.45 -4.08 -5.16
C ARG A 157 -18.12 -5.26 -6.06
N GLU A 158 -16.90 -5.77 -5.94
CA GLU A 158 -16.38 -6.85 -6.78
C GLU A 158 -15.58 -7.81 -5.87
N PRO A 159 -16.26 -8.68 -5.09
CA PRO A 159 -15.65 -9.54 -4.08
C PRO A 159 -14.52 -10.43 -4.62
N GLU A 160 -14.53 -10.76 -5.91
CA GLU A 160 -13.44 -11.50 -6.56
C GLU A 160 -12.11 -10.73 -6.55
N LYS A 161 -12.19 -9.39 -6.55
CA LYS A 161 -11.04 -8.50 -6.64
C LYS A 161 -10.58 -8.03 -5.26
N LYS A 162 -9.27 -7.88 -5.09
CA LYS A 162 -8.67 -7.24 -3.90
C LYS A 162 -9.12 -5.77 -3.85
N MET A 163 -9.37 -5.25 -2.65
CA MET A 163 -9.59 -3.82 -2.47
C MET A 163 -8.34 -3.05 -2.91
N SER A 164 -8.52 -2.01 -3.71
CA SER A 164 -7.42 -1.28 -4.36
C SER A 164 -7.68 0.21 -4.33
N LYS A 165 -6.60 0.99 -4.16
CA LYS A 165 -6.63 2.45 -4.22
C LYS A 165 -6.85 2.97 -5.65
N SER A 166 -6.41 2.21 -6.66
CA SER A 166 -6.34 2.66 -8.06
C SER A 166 -7.29 1.92 -9.01
N SER A 167 -8.01 0.90 -8.54
CA SER A 167 -8.98 0.15 -9.33
C SER A 167 -10.36 0.09 -8.66
N GLY A 168 -11.40 0.17 -9.48
CA GLY A 168 -12.79 0.31 -9.03
C GLY A 168 -13.15 1.75 -8.65
N GLY A 169 -14.45 2.05 -8.58
CA GLY A 169 -14.95 3.34 -8.14
C GLY A 169 -14.77 3.56 -6.62
N PRO A 170 -14.90 4.79 -6.09
CA PRO A 170 -14.73 5.08 -4.66
C PRO A 170 -15.57 4.22 -3.71
N ARG A 171 -16.71 3.70 -4.20
CA ARG A 171 -17.61 2.80 -3.45
C ARG A 171 -17.09 1.36 -3.32
N SER A 172 -15.97 1.00 -3.96
CA SER A 172 -15.35 -0.34 -3.85
C SER A 172 -14.50 -0.50 -2.59
N ARG A 173 -14.19 0.60 -1.89
CA ARG A 173 -13.20 0.63 -0.80
C ARG A 173 -13.61 1.58 0.31
N ILE A 174 -13.07 1.35 1.50
CA ILE A 174 -13.19 2.25 2.65
C ILE A 174 -11.85 2.96 2.82
N GLU A 175 -11.89 4.28 2.86
CA GLU A 175 -10.73 5.13 3.10
C GLU A 175 -10.69 5.50 4.58
N ILE A 176 -9.49 5.59 5.17
CA ILE A 176 -9.34 5.92 6.60
C ILE A 176 -9.88 7.32 6.96
N THR A 177 -10.02 8.16 5.94
CA THR A 177 -10.52 9.54 6.01
C THR A 177 -12.01 9.65 5.68
N ASP A 178 -12.68 8.56 5.29
CA ASP A 178 -14.11 8.58 4.99
C ASP A 178 -14.91 9.08 6.20
N SER A 179 -15.90 9.94 5.95
CA SER A 179 -16.85 10.35 6.98
C SER A 179 -17.72 9.18 7.43
N ARG A 180 -18.38 9.32 8.58
CA ARG A 180 -19.34 8.32 9.06
C ARG A 180 -20.40 8.02 8.01
N GLU A 181 -20.99 9.06 7.42
CA GLU A 181 -22.02 8.95 6.39
C GLU A 181 -21.51 8.19 5.16
N THR A 182 -20.26 8.45 4.76
CA THR A 182 -19.61 7.79 3.62
C THR A 182 -19.34 6.31 3.90
N ILE A 183 -18.87 5.98 5.10
CA ILE A 183 -18.67 4.58 5.53
C ILE A 183 -20.00 3.83 5.50
N PHE A 184 -21.06 4.42 6.07
CA PHE A 184 -22.39 3.83 6.08
C PHE A 184 -22.94 3.63 4.66
N ASP A 185 -22.85 4.63 3.78
CA ASP A 185 -23.29 4.51 2.38
C ASP A 185 -22.57 3.37 1.64
N LYS A 186 -21.24 3.28 1.83
CA LYS A 186 -20.41 2.26 1.19
C LYS A 186 -20.74 0.85 1.69
N CYS A 187 -20.89 0.67 3.01
CA CYS A 187 -21.26 -0.61 3.62
C CYS A 187 -22.68 -1.04 3.23
N GLN A 188 -23.67 -0.15 3.29
CA GLN A 188 -25.05 -0.45 2.89
C GLN A 188 -25.14 -0.90 1.44
N LYS A 189 -24.40 -0.21 0.55
CA LYS A 189 -24.38 -0.54 -0.87
C LYS A 189 -23.35 -1.61 -1.25
N ALA A 190 -22.66 -2.23 -0.30
CA ALA A 190 -21.77 -3.34 -0.60
C ALA A 190 -22.54 -4.48 -1.28
N GLN A 191 -21.89 -5.21 -2.18
CA GLN A 191 -22.49 -6.36 -2.84
C GLN A 191 -22.82 -7.42 -1.80
N SER A 192 -24.02 -7.99 -1.91
CA SER A 192 -24.51 -9.08 -1.08
C SER A 192 -25.60 -9.83 -1.85
N ASP A 193 -26.00 -10.98 -1.35
CA ASP A 193 -27.19 -11.69 -1.83
C ASP A 193 -28.44 -11.31 -1.00
N ASN A 194 -29.57 -11.90 -1.37
CA ASN A 194 -30.88 -11.72 -0.73
C ASN A 194 -31.30 -12.94 0.11
N ALA A 195 -30.37 -13.82 0.54
CA ALA A 195 -30.69 -15.11 1.13
C ALA A 195 -31.20 -15.06 2.59
N GLY A 196 -31.44 -13.87 3.14
CA GLY A 196 -32.06 -13.62 4.45
C GLY A 196 -31.14 -13.93 5.64
N LYS A 197 -30.59 -15.15 5.73
CA LYS A 197 -29.67 -15.59 6.79
C LYS A 197 -28.21 -15.32 6.43
N ILE A 198 -27.40 -14.98 7.42
CA ILE A 198 -25.95 -14.85 7.27
C ILE A 198 -25.29 -16.22 7.37
N THR A 199 -24.54 -16.63 6.34
CA THR A 199 -23.70 -17.82 6.38
C THR A 199 -22.33 -17.49 5.80
N TYR A 200 -21.30 -18.14 6.35
CA TYR A 200 -19.93 -18.01 5.86
C TYR A 200 -19.64 -19.12 4.85
N ASP A 201 -19.59 -18.75 3.57
CA ASP A 201 -19.29 -19.64 2.45
C ASP A 201 -18.48 -18.86 1.41
N LYS A 202 -17.19 -19.20 1.26
CA LYS A 202 -16.29 -18.51 0.31
C LYS A 202 -16.48 -18.95 -1.13
N GLU A 203 -17.12 -20.08 -1.37
CA GLU A 203 -17.34 -20.63 -2.70
C GLU A 203 -18.64 -20.09 -3.30
N ASN A 204 -19.74 -20.16 -2.54
CA ASN A 204 -21.07 -19.81 -3.05
C ASN A 204 -21.55 -18.42 -2.60
N ARG A 205 -21.01 -17.86 -1.52
CA ARG A 205 -21.44 -16.56 -0.95
C ARG A 205 -20.28 -15.61 -0.66
N LEU A 206 -19.35 -15.50 -1.62
CA LEU A 206 -18.13 -14.72 -1.48
C LEU A 206 -18.35 -13.26 -1.02
N ALA A 207 -19.44 -12.63 -1.48
CA ALA A 207 -19.78 -11.25 -1.11
C ALA A 207 -20.09 -11.10 0.39
N VAL A 208 -20.94 -11.97 0.94
CA VAL A 208 -21.30 -11.97 2.36
C VAL A 208 -20.11 -12.41 3.21
N SER A 209 -19.38 -13.44 2.77
CA SER A 209 -18.17 -13.92 3.44
C SER A 209 -17.09 -12.84 3.53
N ASN A 210 -16.96 -11.98 2.52
CA ASN A 210 -16.06 -10.83 2.57
C ASN A 210 -16.48 -9.80 3.65
N LEU A 211 -17.79 -9.55 3.83
CA LEU A 211 -18.28 -8.66 4.88
C LEU A 211 -18.04 -9.25 6.28
N ILE A 212 -18.21 -10.57 6.44
CA ILE A 212 -17.88 -11.29 7.68
C ILE A 212 -16.38 -11.23 7.98
N ASP A 213 -15.53 -11.51 6.97
CA ASP A 213 -14.08 -11.42 7.07
C ASP A 213 -13.64 -10.01 7.51
N LEU A 214 -14.24 -8.97 6.91
CA LEU A 214 -14.01 -7.58 7.29
C LEU A 214 -14.46 -7.27 8.72
N TYR A 215 -15.66 -7.70 9.09
CA TYR A 215 -16.20 -7.49 10.43
C TYR A 215 -15.29 -8.12 11.48
N SER A 216 -14.93 -9.40 11.29
CA SER A 216 -14.02 -10.14 12.16
C SER A 216 -12.65 -9.46 12.28
N ALA A 217 -12.08 -8.99 11.17
CA ALA A 217 -10.78 -8.31 11.16
C ALA A 217 -10.80 -6.98 11.94
N VAL A 218 -11.88 -6.20 11.83
CA VAL A 218 -12.01 -4.91 12.52
C VAL A 218 -12.34 -5.13 14.00
N ALA A 219 -13.21 -6.10 14.31
CA ALA A 219 -13.57 -6.50 15.68
C ALA A 219 -12.40 -7.15 16.42
N LYS A 220 -11.47 -7.77 15.69
CA LYS A 220 -10.44 -8.68 16.22
C LYS A 220 -11.04 -9.87 16.97
N ILE A 221 -12.16 -10.39 16.48
CA ILE A 221 -12.85 -11.56 17.03
C ILE A 221 -12.86 -12.65 15.94
N PRO A 222 -12.44 -13.89 16.24
CA PRO A 222 -12.52 -15.01 15.29
C PRO A 222 -13.95 -15.21 14.77
N ILE A 223 -14.11 -15.55 13.49
CA ILE A 223 -15.43 -15.74 12.86
C ILE A 223 -16.27 -16.78 13.61
N SER A 224 -15.63 -17.82 14.14
CA SER A 224 -16.28 -18.87 14.93
C SER A 224 -16.89 -18.40 16.25
N GLU A 225 -16.49 -17.22 16.75
CA GLU A 225 -16.97 -16.64 18.01
C GLU A 225 -18.06 -15.58 17.77
N ILE A 226 -18.36 -15.24 16.52
CA ILE A 226 -19.36 -14.23 16.18
C ILE A 226 -20.67 -14.92 15.83
N ASP A 227 -21.69 -14.71 16.66
CA ASP A 227 -23.03 -15.20 16.40
C ASP A 227 -23.79 -14.26 15.45
N PHE A 228 -24.01 -14.72 14.22
CA PHE A 228 -24.79 -14.03 13.20
C PHE A 228 -26.22 -14.60 13.04
N SER A 229 -26.66 -15.50 13.93
CA SER A 229 -27.91 -16.25 13.76
C SER A 229 -29.15 -15.35 13.66
N ASP A 230 -29.15 -14.25 14.40
CA ASP A 230 -30.26 -13.27 14.44
C ASP A 230 -30.07 -12.10 13.46
N TRP A 231 -28.97 -12.09 12.69
CA TRP A 231 -28.67 -10.98 11.79
C TRP A 231 -29.20 -11.26 10.40
N THR A 232 -29.75 -10.24 9.75
CA THR A 232 -29.91 -10.25 8.29
C THR A 232 -28.70 -9.57 7.64
N THR A 233 -28.65 -9.64 6.31
CA THR A 233 -27.67 -8.89 5.50
C THR A 233 -27.67 -7.39 5.81
N LEU A 234 -28.83 -6.82 6.19
CA LEU A 234 -28.94 -5.41 6.54
C LEU A 234 -28.25 -5.12 7.89
N GLU A 235 -28.52 -5.91 8.93
CA GLU A 235 -27.85 -5.78 10.23
C GLU A 235 -26.34 -6.00 10.10
N LEU A 236 -25.90 -7.00 9.32
CA LEU A 236 -24.47 -7.20 9.06
C LEU A 236 -23.81 -5.96 8.46
N LYS A 237 -24.41 -5.35 7.44
CA LYS A 237 -23.88 -4.14 6.80
C LYS A 237 -23.88 -2.94 7.73
N HIS A 238 -24.93 -2.80 8.55
CA HIS A 238 -25.04 -1.72 9.52
C HIS A 238 -23.99 -1.85 10.63
N SER A 239 -23.92 -3.02 11.28
CA SER A 239 -22.94 -3.33 12.32
C SER A 239 -21.51 -3.24 11.82
N LEU A 240 -21.25 -3.64 10.57
CA LEU A 240 -19.95 -3.42 9.92
C LEU A 240 -19.61 -1.94 9.77
N ALA A 241 -20.57 -1.11 9.36
CA ALA A 241 -20.35 0.33 9.25
C ALA A 241 -20.04 0.97 10.61
N GLU A 242 -20.78 0.57 11.66
CA GLU A 242 -20.57 1.04 13.03
C GLU A 242 -19.18 0.71 13.57
N ILE A 243 -18.76 -0.55 13.44
CA ILE A 243 -17.47 -0.97 13.99
C ILE A 243 -16.30 -0.36 13.24
N ILE A 244 -16.44 -0.19 11.91
CA ILE A 244 -15.45 0.51 11.09
C ILE A 244 -15.37 1.98 11.48
N ASP A 245 -16.50 2.67 11.58
CA ASP A 245 -16.51 4.09 11.98
C ASP A 245 -15.95 4.27 13.40
N LYS A 246 -16.32 3.42 14.35
CA LYS A 246 -15.75 3.43 15.70
C LYS A 246 -14.24 3.24 15.69
N LYS A 247 -13.72 2.36 14.82
CA LYS A 247 -12.28 2.11 14.70
C LYS A 247 -11.54 3.26 14.01
N LEU A 248 -12.13 3.86 12.98
CA LEU A 248 -11.51 4.89 12.16
C LEU A 248 -11.71 6.30 12.72
N SER A 249 -12.73 6.55 13.53
CA SER A 249 -13.03 7.87 14.11
C SER A 249 -11.82 8.54 14.79
N PRO A 250 -11.07 7.90 15.71
CA PRO A 250 -9.89 8.55 16.31
C PRO A 250 -8.77 8.81 15.30
N ILE A 251 -8.61 7.92 14.32
CA ILE A 251 -7.61 8.06 13.23
C ILE A 251 -7.99 9.25 12.34
N ARG A 252 -9.26 9.33 11.93
CA ARG A 252 -9.81 10.41 11.12
C ARG A 252 -9.71 11.76 11.83
N GLN A 253 -9.97 11.81 13.13
CA GLN A 253 -9.80 13.02 13.93
C GLN A 253 -8.34 13.48 13.92
N THR A 254 -7.41 12.57 14.22
CA THR A 254 -5.97 12.87 14.23
C THR A 254 -5.49 13.35 12.85
N PHE A 255 -5.95 12.70 11.77
CA PHE A 255 -5.66 13.12 10.41
C PHE A 255 -6.16 14.54 10.12
N GLN A 256 -7.39 14.87 10.51
CA GLN A 256 -7.96 16.21 10.29
C GLN A 256 -7.21 17.28 11.09
N ASP A 257 -6.76 16.98 12.30
CA ASP A 257 -6.00 17.90 13.13
C ASP A 257 -4.60 18.15 12.53
N LEU A 258 -3.96 17.13 11.98
CA LEU A 258 -2.69 17.25 11.23
C LEU A 258 -2.84 18.06 9.93
N GLU A 259 -3.93 17.88 9.18
CA GLU A 259 -4.18 18.66 7.96
C GLU A 259 -4.45 20.15 8.27
N LYS A 260 -5.10 20.47 9.40
CA LYS A 260 -5.38 21.86 9.80
C LYS A 260 -4.14 22.58 10.34
N SER A 261 -3.35 21.89 11.14
CA SER A 261 -2.15 22.44 11.78
C SER A 261 -0.98 22.57 10.80
N ASN A 262 -1.01 21.84 9.67
CA ASN A 262 0.11 21.73 8.73
C ASN A 262 1.41 21.24 9.43
N GLU A 263 1.26 20.54 10.57
CA GLU A 263 2.36 20.05 11.43
C GLU A 263 2.94 18.71 10.97
N VAL A 264 2.69 18.30 9.72
CA VAL A 264 3.30 17.09 9.17
C VAL A 264 4.74 17.40 8.77
N SER A 265 5.62 17.43 9.77
CA SER A 265 7.06 17.49 9.54
C SER A 265 7.54 16.12 9.10
N LEU A 266 7.78 15.99 7.80
CA LEU A 266 8.64 14.94 7.27
C LEU A 266 10.08 15.27 7.69
N CYS A 267 10.88 14.25 8.01
CA CYS A 267 12.28 14.49 8.36
C CYS A 267 13.04 15.05 7.15
N ASP A 268 13.33 16.35 7.15
CA ASP A 268 14.11 17.02 6.09
C ASP A 268 15.61 16.68 6.14
N LYS A 269 16.08 16.04 7.22
CA LYS A 269 17.49 15.71 7.43
C LYS A 269 17.64 14.30 7.99
N ILE A 270 18.11 13.39 7.15
CA ILE A 270 18.60 12.08 7.58
C ILE A 270 20.06 12.27 8.02
N SER A 271 20.33 12.20 9.34
CA SER A 271 21.71 12.22 9.84
C SER A 271 22.33 10.83 9.71
N TYR A 272 23.28 10.68 8.79
CA TYR A 272 24.06 9.45 8.60
C TYR A 272 25.19 9.35 9.62
N THR A 273 24.87 9.20 10.91
CA THR A 273 25.87 8.80 11.91
C THR A 273 25.90 7.28 11.98
N ARG A 274 26.91 6.67 11.34
CA ARG A 274 27.31 5.30 11.65
C ARG A 274 27.92 5.30 13.06
N ASN A 275 27.40 4.47 13.95
CA ASN A 275 28.19 3.93 15.06
C ASN A 275 29.02 2.76 14.53
#